data_AF-A0A8J2PAA2-F1
#
_entry.id   AF-A0A8J2PAA2-F1
#
_cell.length_a   1.000
_cell.length_b   1.000
_cell.length_c   1.000
_cell.angle_alpha   90.00
_cell.angle_beta   90.00
_cell.angle_gamma   90.00
#
_symmetry.space_group_name_H-M   'P 1'
#
loop_
_entity.id
_entity.type
_entity.pdbx_description
1 polymer ?
#
loop_
_entity_poly.entity_id
_entity_poly.type
_entity_poly.pdbx_seq_one_letter_code
_entity_poly.pdbx_strand_id
1 'polypeptide(L)'
;MDEVPDIEAAHEISTANSSTLSPASTDNSVQSSNQDDSIEAIARLEAKIEKLKSAKKGYKQKLEEQRELIEELQRKMKSSLSRKKKVELLEGSGVYLRASKVAAAKLASRTPSILATNLFRFVFSSDEMIGRSLM
;
A
#
# COMPACT_ATOMS: atom_id res chain seq x y z
N MET A 1 -17.72 6.87 -1.12
CA MET A 1 -18.16 7.12 -2.50
C MET A 1 -17.58 8.47 -2.81
N ASP A 2 -16.30 8.50 -3.17
CA ASP A 2 -15.59 9.74 -3.44
C ASP A 2 -15.63 9.98 -4.94
N GLU A 3 -16.20 11.12 -5.32
CA GLU A 3 -16.44 11.56 -6.69
C GLU A 3 -15.12 11.80 -7.43
N VAL A 4 -15.03 11.22 -8.62
CA VAL A 4 -13.98 11.48 -9.61
C VAL A 4 -14.47 12.64 -10.49
N PRO A 5 -13.71 13.71 -10.72
CA PRO A 5 -14.10 14.71 -11.69
C PRO A 5 -13.64 14.31 -13.10
N ASP A 6 -14.62 14.28 -14.01
CA ASP A 6 -14.48 14.09 -15.45
C ASP A 6 -13.63 15.19 -16.10
N ILE A 7 -12.74 14.79 -17.03
CA ILE A 7 -11.95 15.69 -17.85
C ILE A 7 -12.54 15.65 -19.26
N GLU A 8 -13.46 16.56 -19.56
CA GLU A 8 -13.93 16.82 -20.92
C GLU A 8 -12.84 17.55 -21.71
N ALA A 9 -12.37 16.87 -22.76
CA ALA A 9 -11.46 17.42 -23.76
C ALA A 9 -12.26 18.26 -24.78
N ALA A 10 -12.12 19.58 -24.71
CA ALA A 10 -12.57 20.48 -25.77
C ALA A 10 -11.40 20.73 -26.76
N HIS A 11 -11.44 20.04 -27.91
CA HIS A 11 -10.61 20.32 -29.07
C HIS A 11 -11.52 20.80 -30.21
N GLU A 12 -11.66 22.11 -30.37
CA GLU A 12 -12.14 22.71 -31.62
C GLU A 12 -11.33 23.98 -31.87
N ILE A 13 -10.46 23.95 -32.88
CA ILE A 13 -9.87 25.17 -33.44
C ILE A 13 -10.39 25.28 -34.87
N SER A 14 -11.27 26.25 -35.05
CA SER A 14 -11.89 26.65 -36.30
C SER A 14 -10.91 27.40 -37.20
N THR A 15 -11.15 27.23 -38.49
CA THR A 15 -10.42 27.60 -39.69
C THR A 15 -10.33 29.11 -39.97
N ALA A 16 -9.17 29.51 -40.54
CA ALA A 16 -8.89 30.52 -41.56
C ALA A 16 -9.49 31.94 -41.50
N ASN A 17 -8.64 32.95 -41.78
CA ASN A 17 -8.82 34.08 -42.74
C ASN A 17 -7.66 35.09 -42.56
N SER A 18 -6.69 35.14 -43.49
CA SER A 18 -6.59 36.03 -44.66
C SER A 18 -6.07 37.46 -44.38
N SER A 19 -4.83 37.70 -44.82
CA SER A 19 -4.25 38.90 -45.44
C SER A 19 -4.67 40.30 -44.96
N THR A 20 -3.70 41.09 -44.49
CA THR A 20 -3.38 42.42 -45.05
C THR A 20 -1.92 42.79 -44.77
N LEU A 21 -1.19 43.17 -45.82
CA LEU A 21 0.13 43.81 -45.78
C LEU A 21 -0.08 45.31 -45.98
N SER A 22 0.47 46.15 -45.09
CA SER A 22 1.21 47.36 -45.47
C SER A 22 1.94 47.97 -44.26
N PRO A 23 3.09 48.65 -44.50
CA PRO A 23 4.09 48.92 -43.48
C PRO A 23 3.94 50.32 -42.88
N ALA A 24 4.12 50.44 -41.58
CA ALA A 24 4.36 51.72 -40.94
C ALA A 24 5.48 51.55 -39.91
N SER A 25 6.60 52.21 -40.18
CA SER A 25 7.72 52.40 -39.28
C SER A 25 7.23 52.83 -37.91
N THR A 26 7.64 52.14 -36.84
CA THR A 26 7.59 52.69 -35.50
C THR A 26 8.80 52.19 -34.71
N ASP A 27 9.46 53.16 -34.11
CA ASP A 27 10.60 53.11 -33.20
C ASP A 27 10.93 51.77 -32.54
N ASN A 28 12.18 51.36 -32.77
CA ASN A 28 12.95 50.54 -31.83
C ASN A 28 13.08 51.29 -30.50
N SER A 29 12.31 50.91 -29.47
CA SER A 29 12.74 51.03 -28.07
C SER A 29 11.71 50.43 -27.08
N VAL A 30 11.38 49.14 -27.13
CA VAL A 30 10.93 48.39 -25.93
C VAL A 30 11.19 46.89 -26.12
N GLN A 31 12.43 46.43 -25.93
CA GLN A 31 12.69 44.98 -25.89
C GLN A 31 13.91 44.68 -25.01
N SER A 32 13.81 45.00 -23.73
CA SER A 32 14.80 44.54 -22.74
C SER A 32 14.23 44.17 -21.38
N SER A 33 12.95 44.43 -21.09
CA SER A 33 12.35 44.11 -19.78
C SER A 33 11.74 42.71 -19.69
N ASN A 34 11.34 42.09 -20.81
CA ASN A 34 10.56 40.83 -20.78
C ASN A 34 11.43 39.56 -20.74
N GLN A 35 12.73 39.66 -21.04
CA GLN A 35 13.63 38.52 -21.03
C GLN A 35 14.16 38.22 -19.63
N ASP A 36 14.42 39.25 -18.82
CA ASP A 36 14.96 39.09 -17.47
C ASP A 36 13.94 38.44 -16.51
N ASP A 37 12.67 38.82 -16.60
CA ASP A 37 11.57 38.19 -15.84
C ASP A 37 11.36 36.71 -16.22
N SER A 38 11.58 36.38 -17.50
CA SER A 38 11.46 35.01 -18.01
C SER A 38 12.62 34.13 -17.54
N ILE A 39 13.85 34.67 -17.51
CA ILE A 39 15.04 33.98 -17.00
C ILE A 39 14.89 33.70 -15.50
N GLU A 40 14.37 34.66 -14.72
CA GLU A 40 14.14 34.45 -13.29
C GLU A 40 13.04 33.41 -13.02
N ALA A 41 11.97 33.40 -13.82
CA ALA A 41 10.92 32.37 -13.74
C ALA A 41 11.45 30.97 -14.06
N ILE A 42 12.34 30.84 -15.06
CA ILE A 42 13.00 29.57 -15.41
C ILE A 42 13.89 29.09 -14.25
N ALA A 43 14.72 29.96 -13.66
CA ALA A 43 15.57 29.60 -12.54
C ALA A 43 14.76 29.14 -11.30
N ARG A 44 13.61 29.77 -11.03
CA ARG A 44 12.69 29.35 -9.96
C ARG A 44 12.07 27.98 -10.23
N LEU A 45 11.71 27.69 -11.48
CA LEU A 45 11.19 26.38 -11.89
C LEU A 45 12.26 25.29 -11.76
N GLU A 46 13.48 25.54 -12.19
CA GLU A 46 14.60 24.61 -12.06
C GLU A 46 14.90 24.29 -10.58
N ALA A 47 14.95 25.32 -9.73
CA ALA A 47 15.12 25.12 -8.28
C ALA A 47 13.97 24.30 -7.66
N LYS A 48 12.73 24.49 -8.14
CA LYS A 48 11.57 23.71 -7.68
C LYS A 48 11.64 22.26 -8.15
N ILE A 49 12.07 22.02 -9.39
CA ILE A 49 12.29 20.67 -9.93
C ILE A 49 13.36 19.94 -9.12
N GLU A 50 14.45 20.63 -8.77
CA GLU A 50 15.54 20.02 -8.00
C GLU A 50 15.12 19.67 -6.56
N LYS A 51 14.32 20.54 -5.92
CA LYS A 51 13.67 20.24 -4.64
C LYS A 51 12.72 19.04 -4.72
N LEU A 52 11.93 18.93 -5.80
CA LEU A 52 11.03 17.80 -5.99
C LEU A 52 11.78 16.49 -6.24
N LYS A 53 12.91 16.53 -6.97
CA LYS A 53 13.77 15.35 -7.19
C LYS A 53 14.40 14.86 -5.88
N SER A 54 14.93 15.77 -5.07
CA SER A 54 15.53 15.40 -3.77
C SER A 54 14.47 14.86 -2.80
N ALA A 55 13.29 15.48 -2.74
CA ALA A 55 12.17 14.95 -1.96
C ALA A 55 11.75 13.55 -2.44
N LYS A 56 11.60 13.34 -3.76
CA LYS A 56 11.28 12.03 -4.36
C LYS A 56 12.32 10.97 -4.01
N LYS A 57 13.61 11.32 -4.01
CA LYS A 57 14.70 10.42 -3.59
C LYS A 57 14.56 10.04 -2.11
N GLY A 58 14.29 11.01 -1.24
CA GLY A 58 14.06 10.77 0.19
C GLY A 58 12.85 9.86 0.45
N TYR A 59 11.72 10.07 -0.24
CA TYR A 59 10.55 9.21 -0.11
C TYR A 59 10.82 7.77 -0.59
N LYS A 60 11.56 7.60 -1.70
CA LYS A 60 11.96 6.27 -2.17
C LYS A 60 12.83 5.54 -1.16
N GLN A 61 13.81 6.24 -0.58
CA GLN A 61 14.68 5.66 0.44
C GLN A 61 13.88 5.24 1.68
N LYS A 62 12.98 6.11 2.16
CA LYS A 62 12.10 5.80 3.30
C LYS A 62 11.18 4.60 3.04
N LEU A 63 10.68 4.45 1.81
CA LEU A 63 9.89 3.28 1.42
C LEU A 63 10.73 2.00 1.43
N GLU A 64 11.98 2.06 1.02
CA GLU A 64 12.87 0.90 1.03
C GLU A 64 13.20 0.48 2.47
N GLU A 65 13.54 1.43 3.33
CA GLU A 65 13.77 1.18 4.77
C GLU A 65 12.54 0.54 5.44
N GLN A 66 11.33 1.00 5.10
CA GLN A 66 10.10 0.40 5.60
C GLN A 66 9.89 -1.03 5.08
N ARG A 67 10.22 -1.31 3.81
CA ARG A 67 10.12 -2.66 3.24
C ARG A 67 11.10 -3.61 3.93
N GLU A 68 12.34 -3.20 4.09
CA GLU A 68 13.36 -3.97 4.81
C GLU A 68 12.93 -4.28 6.24
N LEU A 69 12.38 -3.29 6.96
CA LEU A 69 11.85 -3.47 8.30
C LEU A 69 10.71 -4.49 8.35
N ILE A 70 9.75 -4.41 7.41
CA ILE A 70 8.64 -5.36 7.33
C ILE A 70 9.17 -6.78 7.07
N GLU A 71 10.11 -6.93 6.13
CA GLU A 71 10.73 -8.23 5.86
C GLU A 71 11.45 -8.80 7.08
N GLU A 72 12.19 -7.97 7.81
CA GLU A 72 12.89 -8.37 9.02
C GLU A 72 11.91 -8.83 10.11
N LEU A 73 10.83 -8.07 10.33
CA LEU A 73 9.76 -8.44 11.27
C LEU A 73 9.11 -9.76 10.86
N GLN A 74 8.81 -9.96 9.57
CA GLN A 74 8.24 -11.21 9.08
C GLN A 74 9.20 -12.39 9.29
N ARG A 75 10.51 -12.22 9.05
CA ARG A 75 11.53 -13.24 9.32
C ARG A 75 11.60 -13.57 10.81
N LYS A 76 11.66 -12.56 11.68
CA LYS A 76 11.63 -12.73 13.15
C LYS A 76 10.36 -13.45 13.60
N MET A 77 9.19 -13.05 13.11
CA MET A 77 7.92 -13.70 13.43
C MET A 77 7.90 -15.17 13.00
N LYS A 78 8.30 -15.48 11.76
CA LYS A 78 8.40 -16.87 11.26
C LYS A 78 9.38 -17.70 12.09
N SER A 79 10.53 -17.14 12.47
CA SER A 79 11.51 -17.81 13.33
C SER A 79 10.97 -18.08 14.75
N SER A 80 10.13 -17.18 15.28
CA SER A 80 9.52 -17.34 16.59
C SER A 80 8.40 -18.41 16.60
N LEU A 81 7.66 -18.53 15.50
CA LEU A 81 6.60 -19.52 15.30
C LEU A 81 7.15 -20.94 15.09
N SER A 82 8.41 -21.09 14.66
CA SER A 82 9.03 -22.40 14.40
C SER A 82 9.33 -23.20 15.68
N ARG A 83 9.37 -22.52 16.84
CA ARG A 83 9.38 -23.20 18.13
C ARG A 83 8.03 -23.85 18.30
N LYS A 84 8.01 -25.18 18.21
CA LYS A 84 6.88 -26.11 18.38
C LYS A 84 6.23 -25.97 19.77
N LYS A 85 5.71 -24.79 20.10
CA LYS A 85 5.10 -24.47 21.37
C LYS A 85 3.81 -25.25 21.43
N LYS A 86 3.86 -26.34 22.19
CA LYS A 86 2.67 -27.08 22.60
C LYS A 86 2.04 -26.28 23.73
N VAL A 87 0.72 -26.14 23.68
CA VAL A 87 -0.10 -25.45 24.66
C VAL A 87 -1.06 -26.49 25.20
N GLU A 88 -1.17 -26.55 26.52
CA GLU A 88 -2.18 -27.38 27.18
C GLU A 88 -3.56 -26.74 26.95
N LEU A 89 -4.54 -27.53 26.52
CA LEU A 89 -5.88 -27.01 26.21
C LEU A 89 -6.64 -26.57 27.46
N LEU A 90 -6.46 -27.32 28.54
CA LEU A 90 -7.03 -27.07 29.86
C LEU A 90 -5.97 -27.47 30.89
N GLU A 91 -5.72 -26.62 31.87
CA GLU A 91 -4.72 -26.88 32.91
C GLU A 91 -4.99 -28.21 33.63
N GLY A 92 -3.99 -29.08 33.72
CA GLY A 92 -4.09 -30.38 34.36
C GLY A 92 -4.81 -31.46 33.54
N SER A 93 -5.23 -31.17 32.30
CA SER A 93 -5.84 -32.16 31.41
C SER A 93 -4.84 -33.14 30.79
N GLY A 94 -3.56 -32.76 30.73
CA GLY A 94 -2.53 -33.51 30.01
C GLY A 94 -2.71 -33.48 28.48
N VAL A 95 -3.68 -32.72 27.95
CA VAL A 95 -3.96 -32.65 26.51
C VAL A 95 -3.25 -31.45 25.89
N TYR A 96 -2.26 -31.73 25.04
CA TYR A 96 -1.40 -30.72 24.42
C TYR A 96 -1.61 -30.61 22.91
N LEU A 97 -1.89 -29.40 22.43
CA LEU A 97 -1.95 -29.09 21.00
C LEU A 97 -0.87 -28.08 20.60
N ARG A 98 -0.48 -28.08 19.33
CA ARG A 98 0.40 -27.03 18.79
C ARG A 98 -0.34 -25.69 18.85
N ALA A 99 0.33 -24.63 19.29
CA ALA A 99 -0.22 -23.28 19.35
C ALA A 99 -0.85 -22.83 18.01
N SER A 100 -0.24 -23.22 16.88
CA SER A 100 -0.77 -22.94 15.55
C SER A 100 -2.13 -23.58 15.29
N LYS A 101 -2.37 -24.81 15.75
CA LYS A 101 -3.67 -25.48 15.62
C LYS A 101 -4.73 -24.80 16.48
N VAL A 102 -4.38 -24.43 17.71
CA VAL A 102 -5.30 -23.71 18.62
C VAL A 102 -5.67 -22.33 18.05
N ALA A 103 -4.68 -21.59 17.53
CA ALA A 103 -4.90 -20.31 16.88
C ALA A 103 -5.76 -20.45 15.62
N ALA A 104 -5.49 -21.45 14.77
CA ALA A 104 -6.30 -21.73 13.59
C ALA A 104 -7.75 -22.07 13.94
N ALA A 105 -7.98 -22.87 15.00
CA ALA A 105 -9.33 -23.19 15.47
C ALA A 105 -10.10 -21.92 15.88
N LYS A 106 -9.45 -21.05 16.67
CA LYS A 106 -10.03 -19.77 17.14
C LYS A 106 -10.28 -18.79 16.00
N LEU A 107 -9.43 -18.79 14.97
CA LEU A 107 -9.58 -17.90 13.82
C LEU A 107 -10.69 -18.37 12.86
N ALA A 108 -10.84 -19.69 12.70
CA ALA A 108 -11.82 -20.27 11.77
C ALA A 108 -13.27 -19.96 12.17
N SER A 109 -13.58 -19.92 13.47
CA SER A 109 -14.90 -19.53 13.93
C SER A 109 -14.90 -19.11 15.40
N ARG A 110 -15.72 -18.10 15.72
CA ARG A 110 -16.02 -17.70 17.11
C ARG A 110 -17.22 -18.46 17.69
N THR A 111 -17.96 -19.20 16.87
CA THR A 111 -19.11 -19.98 17.33
C THR A 111 -18.60 -21.16 18.18
N PRO A 112 -19.06 -21.33 19.43
CA PRO A 112 -18.52 -22.33 20.34
C PRO A 112 -18.60 -23.77 19.80
N SER A 113 -19.71 -24.13 19.14
CA SER A 113 -19.90 -25.47 18.56
C SER A 113 -18.86 -25.78 17.48
N ILE A 114 -18.67 -24.87 16.53
CA ILE A 114 -17.71 -25.02 15.42
C ILE A 114 -16.28 -25.07 15.97
N LEU A 115 -15.96 -24.22 16.94
CA LEU A 115 -14.67 -24.21 17.62
C LEU A 115 -14.39 -25.55 18.31
N ALA A 116 -15.37 -26.06 19.08
CA ALA A 116 -15.25 -27.33 19.78
C ALA A 116 -15.05 -28.48 18.79
N THR A 117 -15.85 -28.58 17.73
CA THR A 117 -15.69 -29.61 16.68
C THR A 117 -14.30 -29.56 16.03
N ASN A 118 -13.79 -28.36 15.74
CA ASN A 118 -12.45 -28.20 15.19
C ASN A 118 -11.35 -28.63 16.17
N LEU A 119 -11.51 -28.36 17.47
CA LEU A 119 -10.60 -28.85 18.50
C LEU A 119 -10.66 -30.37 18.64
N PHE A 120 -11.85 -30.98 18.61
CA PHE A 120 -12.01 -32.44 18.65
C PHE A 120 -11.25 -33.13 17.51
N ARG A 121 -11.36 -32.60 16.28
CA ARG A 121 -10.61 -33.10 15.11
C ARG A 121 -9.09 -33.00 15.25
N PHE A 122 -8.59 -32.17 16.16
CA PHE A 122 -7.15 -32.06 16.43
C PHE A 122 -6.67 -32.99 17.53
N VAL A 123 -7.57 -33.45 18.40
CA VAL A 123 -7.28 -34.31 19.54
C VAL A 123 -7.53 -35.78 19.19
N PHE A 124 -8.62 -36.07 18.48
CA PHE A 124 -9.05 -37.43 18.15
C PHE A 124 -8.88 -37.74 16.66
N SER A 125 -8.63 -39.00 16.35
CA SER A 125 -8.70 -39.50 14.98
C SER A 125 -10.16 -39.58 14.50
N SER A 126 -10.38 -39.62 13.19
CA SER A 126 -11.72 -39.82 12.63
C SER A 126 -12.38 -41.11 13.15
N ASP A 127 -11.60 -42.18 13.28
CA ASP A 127 -12.08 -43.48 13.75
C ASP A 127 -12.50 -43.43 15.23
N GLU A 128 -11.74 -42.69 16.06
CA GLU A 128 -12.07 -42.48 17.47
C GLU A 128 -13.35 -41.66 17.65
N MET A 129 -13.61 -40.69 16.77
CA MET A 129 -14.82 -39.86 16.84
C MET A 129 -16.09 -40.60 16.43
N ILE A 130 -16.00 -41.60 15.54
CA ILE A 130 -17.16 -42.36 15.07
C ILE A 130 -17.57 -43.42 16.10
N GLY A 131 -16.59 -44.03 16.77
CA GLY A 131 -16.82 -45.13 17.70
C GLY A 131 -17.03 -44.73 19.16
N ARG A 132 -16.94 -43.45 19.51
CA ARG A 132 -17.03 -42.97 20.90
C ARG A 132 -18.07 -41.87 21.05
N SER A 133 -18.90 -41.98 22.08
CA SER A 133 -19.85 -40.94 22.51
C SER A 133 -19.58 -40.51 23.95
N LEU A 134 -20.04 -39.31 24.30
CA LEU A 134 -20.01 -38.81 25.66
C LEU A 134 -21.22 -39.42 26.40
N MET A 135 -21.03 -40.59 27.02
CA MET A 135 -22.02 -41.22 27.91
C MET A 135 -21.44 -41.39 29.30
#